data_AF-A0A6L6CY44-F1
#
_entry.id   AF-A0A6L6CY44-F1
#
_cell.length_a   1.000
_cell.length_b   1.000
_cell.length_c   1.000
_cell.angle_alpha   90.00
_cell.angle_beta   90.00
_cell.angle_gamma   90.00
#
_symmetry.space_group_name_H-M   'P 1'
#
loop_
_entity.id
_entity.type
_entity.pdbx_description
1 polymer ?
#
loop_
_entity_poly.entity_id
_entity_poly.type
_entity_poly.pdbx_seq_one_letter_code
_entity_poly.pdbx_strand_id
1 'polypeptide(L)'
;MSILGTRVVRVEDPRFLKGEGTYIANLQMPGAVHLTFVRSSMAHAQLLGIDADEARSMPGVLHVWTADDINLNPAPPANPMMNAGITFPYVAKDTVRFVG
;
A
#
# COMPACT_ATOMS: atom_id res chain seq x y z
N MET A 1 20.87 -37.74 11.53
CA MET A 1 20.52 -37.19 12.86
C MET A 1 19.06 -36.74 12.82
N SER A 2 18.27 -37.07 13.85
CA SER A 2 16.87 -36.65 13.94
C SER A 2 16.78 -35.13 14.14
N ILE A 3 15.78 -34.49 13.53
CA ILE A 3 15.46 -33.06 13.74
C ILE A 3 14.59 -32.84 15.00
N LEU A 4 14.00 -33.91 15.54
CA LEU A 4 13.13 -33.85 16.72
C LEU A 4 13.96 -33.95 17.99
N GLY A 5 13.80 -32.98 18.89
CA GLY A 5 14.46 -32.94 20.19
C GLY A 5 15.94 -32.55 20.16
N THR A 6 16.45 -32.07 19.03
CA THR A 6 17.86 -31.70 18.85
C THR A 6 18.00 -30.23 18.45
N ARG A 7 19.16 -29.62 18.77
CA ARG A 7 19.51 -28.29 18.27
C ARG A 7 19.88 -28.38 16.79
N VAL A 8 19.03 -27.85 15.92
CA VAL A 8 19.26 -27.78 14.48
C VAL A 8 19.60 -26.34 14.09
N VAL A 9 20.67 -26.16 13.31
CA VAL A 9 21.03 -24.84 12.76
C VAL A 9 20.08 -24.50 11.62
N ARG A 10 19.61 -23.25 11.56
CA ARG A 10 18.69 -22.79 10.52
C ARG A 10 19.39 -22.75 9.16
N VAL A 11 18.69 -23.18 8.11
CA VAL A 11 19.22 -23.18 6.75
C VAL A 11 19.15 -21.80 6.10
N GLU A 12 18.33 -20.90 6.65
CA GLU A 12 18.09 -19.56 6.18
C GLU A 12 19.13 -18.55 6.71
N ASP A 13 19.82 -18.88 7.81
CA ASP A 13 20.81 -17.98 8.44
C ASP A 13 21.88 -17.50 7.46
N PRO A 14 22.53 -18.38 6.66
CA PRO A 14 23.60 -17.94 5.77
C PRO A 14 23.18 -16.82 4.81
N ARG A 15 22.00 -16.91 4.18
CA ARG A 15 21.53 -15.87 3.24
C ARG A 15 21.14 -14.59 3.95
N PHE A 16 20.53 -14.67 5.13
CA PHE A 16 20.11 -13.48 5.86
C PHE A 16 21.29 -12.73 6.48
N LEU A 17 22.25 -13.46 7.06
CA LEU A 17 23.43 -12.88 7.68
C LEU A 17 24.38 -12.21 6.67
N LYS A 18 24.29 -12.60 5.39
CA LYS A 18 25.05 -12.00 4.28
C LYS A 18 24.31 -10.89 3.54
N GLY A 19 23.05 -10.59 3.90
CA GLY A 19 22.21 -9.66 3.15
C GLY A 19 21.77 -10.17 1.78
N GLU A 20 21.88 -11.48 1.53
CA GLU A 20 21.49 -12.16 0.29
C GLU A 20 19.99 -12.57 0.30
N GLY A 21 19.24 -12.14 1.32
CA GLY A 21 17.79 -12.35 1.36
C GLY A 21 17.08 -11.53 0.28
N THR A 22 16.18 -12.16 -0.46
CA THR A 22 15.27 -11.46 -1.37
C THR A 22 14.03 -10.98 -0.61
N TYR A 23 13.69 -9.70 -0.76
CA TYR A 23 12.54 -9.03 -0.18
C TYR A 23 11.89 -8.14 -1.25
N ILE A 24 10.64 -7.75 -1.07
CA ILE A 24 9.92 -6.91 -2.05
C ILE A 24 10.72 -5.64 -2.41
N ALA A 25 11.33 -5.00 -1.41
CA ALA A 25 12.09 -3.76 -1.59
C ALA A 25 13.43 -3.92 -2.35
N ASN A 26 13.95 -5.13 -2.53
CA ASN A 26 15.19 -5.38 -3.28
C ASN A 26 14.98 -6.18 -4.58
N LEU A 27 13.72 -6.36 -4.99
CA LEU A 27 13.41 -6.94 -6.29
C LEU A 27 13.89 -5.99 -7.40
N GLN A 28 14.73 -6.51 -8.28
CA GLN A 28 15.09 -5.81 -9.51
C GLN A 28 14.01 -6.07 -10.55
N MET A 29 13.18 -5.05 -10.82
CA MET A 29 12.12 -5.11 -11.81
C MET A 29 12.40 -4.04 -12.89
N PRO A 30 12.95 -4.42 -14.06
CA PRO A 30 13.23 -3.48 -15.13
C PRO A 30 11.98 -2.70 -15.52
N GLY A 31 12.08 -1.37 -15.55
CA GLY A 31 10.95 -0.48 -15.89
C GLY A 31 9.95 -0.26 -14.77
N ALA A 32 10.15 -0.81 -13.56
CA ALA A 32 9.29 -0.51 -12.42
C ALA A 32 9.39 0.96 -12.01
N VAL A 33 8.25 1.49 -11.57
CA VAL A 33 8.09 2.88 -11.11
C VAL A 33 7.72 2.87 -9.64
N HIS A 34 7.90 4.01 -8.97
CA HIS A 34 7.51 4.16 -7.58
C HIS A 34 6.13 4.81 -7.48
N LEU A 35 5.35 4.35 -6.50
CA LEU A 35 4.08 4.95 -6.12
C LEU A 35 4.15 5.38 -4.65
N THR A 36 3.57 6.54 -4.36
CA THR A 36 3.39 7.04 -3.00
C THR A 36 1.95 7.52 -2.82
N PHE A 37 1.48 7.48 -1.56
CA PHE A 37 0.14 7.93 -1.21
C PHE A 37 0.21 9.25 -0.45
N VAL A 38 -0.54 10.24 -0.92
CA VAL A 38 -0.88 11.40 -0.10
C VAL A 38 -1.97 10.96 0.87
N ARG A 39 -1.70 11.11 2.17
CA ARG A 39 -2.55 10.62 3.26
C ARG A 39 -3.25 11.77 3.96
N SER A 40 -4.40 11.48 4.56
CA SER A 40 -5.15 12.50 5.28
C SER A 40 -4.40 12.90 6.55
N SER A 41 -4.20 14.20 6.75
CA SER A 41 -3.77 14.74 8.04
C SER A 41 -4.93 14.90 9.04
N MET A 42 -6.17 14.79 8.56
CA MET A 42 -7.39 14.98 9.34
C MET A 42 -8.01 13.63 9.70
N ALA A 43 -8.43 13.48 10.96
CA ALA A 43 -9.09 12.26 11.41
C ALA A 43 -10.49 12.08 10.78
N HIS A 44 -11.24 13.17 10.57
CA HIS A 44 -12.50 13.14 9.84
C HIS A 44 -12.80 14.53 9.26
N ALA A 45 -13.00 14.63 7.95
CA ALA A 45 -13.29 15.91 7.28
C ALA A 45 -13.96 15.70 5.92
N GLN A 46 -14.71 16.70 5.47
CA GLN A 46 -15.18 16.74 4.08
C GLN A 46 -14.01 17.09 3.16
N LEU A 47 -13.91 16.37 2.04
CA LEU A 47 -12.90 16.60 1.01
C LEU A 47 -13.51 17.53 -0.05
N LEU A 48 -13.19 18.82 0.04
CA LEU A 48 -13.75 19.83 -0.87
C LEU A 48 -13.10 19.82 -2.26
N GLY A 49 -11.87 19.32 -2.35
CA GLY A 49 -11.13 19.23 -3.60
C GLY A 49 -9.69 18.77 -3.37
N ILE A 50 -9.04 18.38 -4.46
CA ILE A 50 -7.61 18.04 -4.52
C ILE A 50 -7.01 18.85 -5.66
N ASP A 51 -6.08 19.75 -5.33
CA ASP A 51 -5.18 20.34 -6.32
C ASP A 51 -3.92 19.48 -6.43
N ALA A 52 -3.65 18.99 -7.64
CA ALA A 52 -2.52 18.12 -7.94
C ALA A 52 -1.70 18.64 -9.13
N ASP A 53 -1.93 19.88 -9.57
CA ASP A 53 -1.38 20.37 -10.83
C ASP A 53 0.13 20.56 -10.77
N GLU A 54 0.64 21.09 -9.65
CA GLU A 54 2.08 21.19 -9.40
C GLU A 54 2.73 19.81 -9.49
N ALA A 55 2.21 18.83 -8.74
CA ALA A 55 2.74 17.47 -8.72
C ALA A 55 2.72 16.80 -10.09
N ARG A 56 1.64 16.97 -10.87
CA ARG A 56 1.54 16.45 -12.25
C ARG A 56 2.57 17.06 -13.19
N SER A 57 2.98 18.30 -12.96
CA SER A 57 3.97 18.99 -13.80
C SER A 57 5.42 18.68 -13.43
N MET A 58 5.68 18.01 -12.31
CA MET A 58 7.03 17.75 -11.83
C MET A 58 7.78 16.75 -12.74
N PRO A 59 9.06 17.00 -13.08
CA PRO A 59 9.88 16.05 -13.83
C PRO A 59 9.95 14.69 -13.14
N GLY A 60 9.66 13.62 -13.89
CA GLY A 60 9.71 12.23 -13.40
C GLY A 60 8.40 11.71 -12.80
N VAL A 61 7.39 12.57 -12.59
CA VAL A 61 6.04 12.12 -12.25
C VAL A 61 5.35 11.60 -13.51
N LEU A 62 4.88 10.35 -13.46
CA LEU A 62 4.18 9.74 -14.59
C LEU A 62 2.68 10.05 -14.55
N HIS A 63 2.05 9.94 -13.37
CA HIS A 63 0.63 10.20 -13.16
C HIS A 63 0.35 10.56 -11.69
N VAL A 64 -0.72 11.31 -11.46
CA VAL A 64 -1.32 11.55 -10.14
C VAL A 64 -2.80 11.18 -10.23
N TRP A 65 -3.18 10.12 -9.50
CA TRP A 65 -4.55 9.62 -9.46
C TRP A 65 -5.32 10.18 -8.26
N THR A 66 -6.57 10.57 -8.48
CA THR A 66 -7.54 10.89 -7.43
C THR A 66 -8.69 9.87 -7.46
N ALA A 67 -9.66 10.01 -6.56
CA ALA A 67 -10.83 9.13 -6.55
C ALA A 67 -11.66 9.20 -7.85
N ASP A 68 -11.55 10.28 -8.63
CA ASP A 68 -12.27 10.42 -9.90
C ASP A 68 -11.65 9.59 -11.03
N ASP A 69 -10.39 9.21 -10.89
CA ASP A 69 -9.70 8.33 -11.85
C ASP A 69 -9.94 6.83 -11.55
N ILE A 70 -10.52 6.50 -10.39
CA ILE A 70 -10.71 5.11 -9.94
C ILE A 70 -12.11 4.62 -10.29
N ASN A 71 -12.22 3.90 -11.40
CA ASN A 71 -13.46 3.23 -11.82
C ASN A 71 -13.61 1.83 -11.20
N LEU A 72 -13.48 1.74 -9.87
CA LEU A 72 -13.67 0.50 -9.11
C LEU A 72 -14.70 0.70 -8.02
N ASN A 73 -15.56 -0.30 -7.82
CA ASN A 73 -16.44 -0.32 -6.67
C ASN A 73 -15.62 -0.36 -5.37
N PRO A 74 -16.05 0.34 -4.30
CA PRO A 74 -15.40 0.24 -2.99
C PRO A 74 -15.19 -1.22 -2.57
N ALA A 75 -14.08 -1.49 -1.88
CA ALA A 75 -13.79 -2.83 -1.41
C ALA A 75 -14.86 -3.26 -0.39
N PRO A 76 -15.36 -4.51 -0.49
CA PRO A 76 -16.26 -5.06 0.50
C PRO A 76 -15.54 -5.24 1.85
N PRO A 77 -16.28 -5.40 2.95
CA PRO A 77 -15.66 -5.73 4.23
C PRO A 77 -14.91 -7.06 4.13
N ALA A 78 -13.71 -7.12 4.74
CA ALA A 78 -12.87 -8.32 4.73
C ALA A 78 -13.54 -9.53 5.41
N ASN A 79 -14.45 -9.26 6.35
CA ASN A 79 -15.28 -10.28 6.98
C ASN A 79 -16.72 -10.20 6.45
N PRO A 80 -17.22 -11.24 5.75
CA PRO A 80 -18.58 -11.28 5.21
C PRO A 80 -19.71 -11.21 6.26
N MET A 81 -19.41 -11.43 7.55
CA MET A 81 -20.38 -11.26 8.64
C MET A 81 -20.60 -9.80 9.05
N MET A 82 -19.79 -8.87 8.55
CA MET A 82 -19.96 -7.44 8.82
C MET A 82 -21.06 -6.83 7.95
N ASN A 83 -21.60 -5.68 8.38
CA ASN A 83 -22.58 -4.93 7.62
C ASN A 83 -22.02 -4.59 6.22
N ALA A 84 -22.71 -5.03 5.16
CA ALA A 84 -22.32 -4.81 3.77
C ALA A 84 -22.30 -3.32 3.35
N GLY A 85 -22.99 -2.45 4.09
CA GLY A 85 -22.93 -1.01 3.91
C GLY A 85 -21.60 -0.38 4.36
N ILE A 86 -20.78 -1.12 5.12
CA ILE A 86 -19.41 -0.70 5.46
C ILE A 86 -18.54 -0.92 4.24
N THR A 87 -18.32 0.15 3.50
CA THR A 87 -17.51 0.15 2.27
C THR A 87 -16.19 0.86 2.50
N PHE A 88 -15.14 0.36 1.85
CA PHE A 88 -13.78 0.92 1.94
C PHE A 88 -13.37 1.44 0.56
N PRO A 89 -13.46 2.76 0.30
CA PRO A 89 -12.97 3.30 -0.96
C PRO A 89 -11.45 3.13 -1.03
N TYR A 90 -10.92 2.81 -2.22
CA TYR A 90 -9.47 2.64 -2.42
C TYR A 90 -8.69 3.96 -2.26
N VAL A 91 -9.32 5.06 -2.65
CA VAL A 91 -8.85 6.44 -2.46
C VAL A 91 -10.02 7.25 -1.93
N ALA A 92 -9.77 8.16 -0.99
CA ALA A 92 -10.84 8.92 -0.35
C ALA A 92 -11.65 9.76 -1.36
N LYS A 93 -12.98 9.66 -1.28
CA LYS A 93 -13.95 10.45 -2.05
C LYS A 93 -14.93 11.12 -1.10
N ASP A 94 -15.17 12.43 -1.30
CA ASP A 94 -16.08 13.31 -0.54
C ASP A 94 -15.76 13.50 0.96
N THR A 95 -15.21 12.50 1.64
CA THR A 95 -14.95 12.52 3.09
C THR A 95 -13.78 11.61 3.45
N VAL A 96 -12.84 12.14 4.24
CA VAL A 96 -11.79 11.37 4.92
C VAL A 96 -12.30 10.94 6.29
N ARG A 97 -11.94 9.73 6.72
CA ARG A 97 -12.50 9.09 7.93
C ARG A 97 -11.46 8.62 8.94
N PHE A 98 -10.17 8.75 8.62
CA PHE A 98 -9.06 8.46 9.51
C PHE A 98 -7.83 9.27 9.09
N VAL A 99 -6.90 9.43 10.03
CA VAL A 99 -5.58 10.02 9.79
C VAL A 99 -4.60 8.95 9.31
N GLY A 100 -3.67 9.33 8.43
CA GLY A 100 -2.71 8.42 7.80
C GLY A 100 -3.31 7.68 6.61
#